data_AF-A0A9D1KER4-F1
#
_entry.id   AF-A0A9D1KER4-F1
#
_cell.length_a   1.000
_cell.length_b   1.000
_cell.length_c   1.000
_cell.angle_alpha   90.00
_cell.angle_beta   90.00
_cell.angle_gamma   90.00
#
_symmetry.space_group_name_H-M   'P 1'
#
loop_
_entity.id
_entity.type
_entity.pdbx_description
1 polymer ?
#
loop_
_entity_poly.entity_id
_entity_poly.type
_entity_poly.pdbx_seq_one_letter_code
_entity_poly.pdbx_strand_id
1 'polypeptide(L)'
;MIGFQIEDMGAFTRKLFLEKDFDDFLLKEATIVTFNSFTIDGRLHRGFYSAQEQEQMEMNPYSLWSQVRPICFSLIKGKRLPESFQITLEAPPKRLDAFLAECRLQMDAGQIKGLYLNIRYENGRLQCITGTSLAVFTLDKSVEREWDEYVGRMLKNMGIAASH
;
A
#
# COMPACT_ATOMS: atom_id res chain seq x y z
N MET A 1 -1.57 -2.74 -14.44
CA MET A 1 -1.29 -3.58 -13.24
C MET A 1 -0.18 -4.55 -13.57
N ILE A 2 0.92 -4.46 -12.85
CA ILE A 2 2.07 -5.36 -12.96
C ILE A 2 2.49 -5.85 -11.58
N GLY A 3 3.13 -7.01 -11.52
CA GLY A 3 3.70 -7.56 -10.30
C GLY A 3 5.21 -7.42 -10.32
N PHE A 4 5.77 -6.59 -9.44
CA PHE A 4 7.20 -6.52 -9.20
C PHE A 4 7.63 -7.68 -8.30
N GLN A 5 8.41 -8.60 -8.84
CA GLN A 5 9.09 -9.63 -8.06
C GLN A 5 10.26 -8.99 -7.33
N ILE A 6 10.23 -9.00 -6.00
CA ILE A 6 11.28 -8.41 -5.16
C ILE A 6 12.45 -9.39 -5.07
N GLU A 7 13.63 -8.94 -5.48
CA GLU A 7 14.87 -9.73 -5.45
C GLU A 7 15.55 -9.63 -4.08
N ASP A 8 15.62 -8.42 -3.51
CA ASP A 8 16.12 -8.18 -2.15
C ASP A 8 14.96 -8.03 -1.16
N MET A 9 14.50 -9.17 -0.66
CA MET A 9 13.43 -9.24 0.34
C MET A 9 13.82 -8.56 1.66
N GLY A 10 15.11 -8.59 2.03
CA GLY A 10 15.59 -7.99 3.26
C GLY A 10 15.50 -6.47 3.23
N ALA A 11 15.91 -5.86 2.11
CA ALA A 11 15.77 -4.43 1.87
C ALA A 11 14.30 -4.01 1.88
N PHE A 12 13.43 -4.72 1.15
CA PHE A 12 12.00 -4.37 1.10
C PHE A 12 11.32 -4.50 2.46
N THR A 13 11.53 -5.61 3.18
CA THR A 13 10.87 -5.83 4.49
C THR A 13 11.38 -4.85 5.55
N ARG A 14 12.66 -4.45 5.51
CA ARG A 14 13.18 -3.35 6.34
C ARG A 14 12.42 -2.06 6.06
N LYS A 15 12.23 -1.70 4.79
CA LYS A 15 11.48 -0.49 4.42
C LYS A 15 10.02 -0.54 4.82
N LEU A 16 9.39 -1.70 4.67
CA LEU A 16 7.99 -1.87 5.01
C LEU A 16 7.74 -1.85 6.52
N PHE A 17 8.56 -2.56 7.31
CA PHE A 17 8.26 -2.81 8.72
C PHE A 17 9.11 -2.00 9.71
N LEU A 18 10.28 -1.50 9.31
CA LEU A 18 11.24 -0.84 10.21
C LEU A 18 11.47 0.63 9.88
N GLU A 19 11.44 1.01 8.59
CA GLU A 19 11.64 2.38 8.14
C GLU A 19 10.32 3.07 7.78
N LYS A 20 10.40 4.36 7.46
CA LYS A 20 9.24 5.26 7.29
C LYS A 20 8.82 5.45 5.84
N ASP A 21 9.41 4.72 4.90
CA ASP A 21 9.17 4.86 3.46
C ASP A 21 7.68 4.71 3.07
N PHE A 22 6.92 3.94 3.85
CA PHE A 22 5.49 3.67 3.63
C PHE A 22 4.57 4.37 4.63
N ASP A 23 5.07 5.24 5.52
CA ASP A 23 4.30 5.75 6.68
C ASP A 23 3.04 6.54 6.34
N ASP A 24 3.06 7.21 5.20
CA ASP A 24 1.97 8.04 4.71
C ASP A 24 0.91 7.24 3.92
N PHE A 25 1.15 5.96 3.62
CA PHE A 25 0.17 5.13 2.94
C PHE A 25 -0.99 4.77 3.86
N LEU A 26 -2.15 4.54 3.27
CA LEU A 26 -3.34 4.09 3.96
C LEU A 26 -3.40 2.57 3.94
N LEU A 27 -3.57 1.95 5.11
CA LEU A 27 -3.81 0.52 5.17
C LEU A 27 -5.26 0.22 4.75
N LYS A 28 -5.44 -0.67 3.78
CA LYS A 28 -6.76 -1.22 3.42
C LYS A 28 -7.06 -2.48 4.19
N GLU A 29 -6.10 -3.39 4.14
CA GLU A 29 -6.19 -4.69 4.80
C GLU A 29 -4.77 -5.24 4.98
N ALA A 30 -4.56 -5.95 6.08
CA ALA A 30 -3.40 -6.80 6.26
C ALA A 30 -3.84 -8.19 6.74
N THR A 31 -3.32 -9.23 6.10
CA THR A 31 -3.40 -10.61 6.58
C THR A 31 -1.98 -11.12 6.81
N ILE A 32 -1.70 -11.67 7.99
CA ILE A 32 -0.40 -12.23 8.37
C ILE A 32 -0.62 -13.62 8.96
N VAL A 33 0.03 -14.62 8.37
CA VAL A 33 -0.06 -16.02 8.81
C VAL A 33 1.25 -16.42 9.47
N THR A 34 1.17 -16.79 10.75
CA THR A 34 2.31 -17.24 11.57
C THR A 34 1.93 -18.51 12.34
N PHE A 35 1.85 -18.46 13.67
CA PHE A 35 1.23 -19.52 14.47
C PHE A 35 -0.31 -19.47 14.41
N ASN A 36 -0.86 -18.31 14.05
CA ASN A 36 -2.26 -18.07 13.76
C ASN A 36 -2.37 -17.20 12.51
N SER A 37 -3.57 -17.15 11.93
CA SER A 37 -3.94 -16.18 10.91
C SER A 37 -4.51 -14.93 11.58
N PHE A 38 -3.87 -13.79 11.34
CA PHE A 38 -4.30 -12.48 11.82
C PHE A 38 -4.78 -11.65 10.64
N THR A 39 -5.97 -11.07 10.76
CA THR A 39 -6.52 -10.15 9.75
C THR A 39 -6.81 -8.81 10.42
N ILE A 40 -6.39 -7.73 9.76
CA ILE A 40 -6.56 -6.36 10.21
C ILE A 40 -7.30 -5.61 9.10
N ASP A 41 -8.53 -5.16 9.38
CA ASP A 41 -9.22 -4.17 8.55
C ASP A 41 -8.62 -2.80 8.85
N GLY A 42 -8.20 -2.07 7.82
CA GLY A 42 -7.61 -0.75 7.96
C GLY A 42 -8.63 0.37 8.21
N ARG A 43 -9.94 0.08 8.15
CA ARG A 43 -10.98 1.09 8.37
C ARG A 43 -11.00 1.61 9.79
N LEU A 44 -11.09 2.94 9.91
CA LEU A 44 -11.26 3.61 11.19
C LEU A 44 -12.69 3.41 11.71
N HIS A 45 -12.82 2.89 12.92
CA HIS A 45 -14.11 2.76 13.60
C HIS A 45 -14.52 4.11 14.21
N ARG A 46 -15.46 4.82 13.58
CA ARG A 46 -15.94 6.15 14.05
C ARG A 46 -16.31 6.18 15.54
N GLY A 47 -16.94 5.12 16.06
CA GLY A 47 -17.36 5.02 17.46
C GLY A 47 -16.21 4.96 18.49
N PHE A 48 -14.97 4.74 18.05
CA PHE A 48 -13.79 4.82 18.92
C PHE A 48 -13.33 6.26 19.16
N TYR A 49 -13.61 7.16 18.22
CA TYR A 49 -13.09 8.53 18.21
C TYR A 49 -14.12 9.54 18.72
N SER A 50 -13.63 10.63 19.29
CA SER A 50 -14.47 11.77 19.72
C SER A 50 -15.08 12.52 18.53
N ALA A 51 -16.12 13.34 18.77
CA ALA A 51 -16.76 14.12 17.71
C ALA A 51 -15.77 15.04 16.95
N GLN A 52 -14.81 15.66 17.66
CA GLN A 52 -13.78 16.52 17.05
C GLN A 52 -12.82 15.72 16.15
N GLU A 53 -12.46 14.51 16.55
CA GLU A 53 -11.61 13.62 15.75
C GLU A 53 -12.38 13.08 14.53
N GLN A 54 -13.69 12.82 14.67
CA GLN A 54 -14.54 12.35 13.58
C GLN A 54 -14.65 13.39 12.45
N GLU A 55 -14.73 14.68 12.76
CA GLU A 55 -14.73 15.76 11.75
C GLU A 55 -13.44 15.75 10.90
N GLN A 56 -12.30 15.40 11.50
CA GLN A 56 -11.02 15.29 10.80
C GLN A 56 -10.92 14.00 9.95
N MET A 57 -11.71 12.97 10.28
CA MET A 57 -11.73 11.67 9.59
C MET A 57 -12.52 11.66 8.29
N GLU A 58 -13.38 12.64 8.03
CA GLU A 58 -14.18 12.66 6.81
C GLU A 58 -13.32 12.64 5.53
N MET A 59 -12.09 13.12 5.61
CA MET A 59 -11.14 13.10 4.50
C MET A 59 -10.41 11.76 4.33
N ASN A 60 -10.37 10.90 5.36
CA ASN A 60 -9.60 9.66 5.32
C ASN A 60 -10.19 8.56 6.23
N PRO A 61 -10.93 7.59 5.67
CA PRO A 61 -11.58 6.54 6.45
C PRO A 61 -10.65 5.38 6.84
N TYR A 62 -9.35 5.44 6.56
CA TYR A 62 -8.39 4.36 6.81
C TYR A 62 -7.23 4.81 7.70
N SER A 63 -6.69 3.89 8.49
CA SER A 63 -5.48 4.11 9.29
C SER A 63 -4.26 4.29 8.40
N LEU A 64 -3.34 5.15 8.83
CA LEU A 64 -2.02 5.24 8.22
C LEU A 64 -1.23 3.96 8.51
N TRP A 65 -0.39 3.54 7.57
CA TRP A 65 0.52 2.42 7.76
C TRP A 65 1.43 2.66 8.97
N SER A 66 1.89 3.88 9.20
CA SER A 66 2.69 4.25 10.38
C SER A 66 2.05 3.85 11.72
N GLN A 67 0.71 3.88 11.82
CA GLN A 67 -0.04 3.54 13.02
C GLN A 67 -0.15 2.02 13.22
N VAL A 68 -0.32 1.25 12.14
CA VAL A 68 -0.57 -0.20 12.19
C VAL A 68 0.72 -1.02 12.02
N ARG A 69 1.75 -0.47 11.36
CA ARG A 69 3.06 -1.10 11.13
C ARG A 69 3.66 -1.71 12.40
N PRO A 70 3.66 -1.07 13.58
CA PRO A 70 4.21 -1.68 14.79
C PRO A 70 3.48 -2.95 15.21
N ILE A 71 2.16 -3.01 14.98
CA ILE A 71 1.32 -4.19 15.24
C ILE A 71 1.69 -5.31 14.27
N CYS A 72 1.71 -5.02 12.96
CA CYS A 72 2.13 -5.99 11.94
C CYS A 72 3.55 -6.52 12.18
N PHE A 73 4.49 -5.62 12.50
CA PHE A 73 5.86 -5.99 12.85
C PHE A 73 5.90 -6.90 14.08
N SER A 74 5.05 -6.65 15.08
CA SER A 74 4.97 -7.50 16.27
C SER A 74 4.50 -8.93 15.99
N LEU A 75 3.73 -9.14 14.91
CA LEU A 75 3.27 -10.47 14.50
C LEU A 75 4.36 -11.26 13.79
N ILE A 76 5.25 -10.58 13.06
CA ILE A 76 6.32 -11.23 12.29
C ILE A 76 7.68 -11.25 13.00
N LYS A 77 7.86 -10.47 14.08
CA LYS A 77 9.11 -10.46 14.85
C LYS A 77 9.28 -11.81 15.57
N GLY A 78 10.48 -12.37 15.51
CA GLY A 78 10.80 -13.62 16.20
C GLY A 78 11.88 -14.42 15.49
N LYS A 79 12.00 -15.70 15.88
CA LYS A 79 12.99 -16.63 15.31
C LYS A 79 12.50 -17.31 14.03
N ARG A 80 11.19 -17.39 13.82
CA ARG A 80 10.56 -18.03 12.64
C ARG A 80 9.98 -16.94 11.76
N LEU A 81 10.17 -17.09 10.45
CA LEU A 81 9.52 -16.24 9.46
C LEU A 81 8.00 -16.52 9.48
N PRO A 82 7.16 -15.54 9.09
CA PRO A 82 5.76 -15.83 8.79
C PRO A 82 5.64 -16.87 7.67
N GLU A 83 4.55 -17.61 7.65
CA GLU A 83 4.20 -18.50 6.54
C GLU A 83 3.86 -17.67 5.29
N SER A 84 3.04 -16.64 5.48
CA SER A 84 2.69 -15.67 4.44
C SER A 84 2.25 -14.34 5.05
N PHE A 85 2.27 -13.30 4.23
CA PHE A 85 1.53 -12.08 4.53
C PHE A 85 1.04 -11.42 3.24
N GLN A 86 -0.09 -10.73 3.34
CA GLN A 86 -0.63 -9.87 2.31
C GLN A 86 -1.00 -8.54 2.96
N ILE A 87 -0.46 -7.43 2.42
CA ILE A 87 -0.72 -6.08 2.92
C ILE A 87 -1.13 -5.22 1.73
N THR A 88 -2.33 -4.67 1.78
CA THR A 88 -2.86 -3.78 0.75
C THR A 88 -2.77 -2.34 1.25
N LEU A 89 -1.94 -1.55 0.59
CA LEU A 89 -1.75 -0.13 0.86
C LEU A 89 -2.37 0.70 -0.26
N GLU A 90 -2.96 1.84 0.10
CA GLU A 90 -3.45 2.86 -0.83
C GLU A 90 -2.60 4.12 -0.71
N ALA A 91 -2.22 4.70 -1.85
CA ALA A 91 -1.47 5.94 -1.88
C ALA A 91 -2.28 7.07 -1.21
N PRO A 92 -1.63 7.96 -0.43
CA PRO A 92 -2.33 9.06 0.19
C PRO A 92 -2.90 10.04 -0.85
N PRO A 93 -4.01 10.74 -0.56
CA PRO A 93 -4.64 11.68 -1.49
C PRO A 93 -3.67 12.71 -2.08
N LYS A 94 -2.77 13.27 -1.25
CA LYS A 94 -1.74 14.22 -1.71
C LYS A 94 -0.82 13.65 -2.79
N ARG A 95 -0.56 12.33 -2.77
CA ARG A 95 0.26 11.65 -3.76
C ARG A 95 -0.52 11.38 -5.05
N LEU A 96 -1.82 11.10 -4.94
CA LEU A 96 -2.70 11.00 -6.10
C LEU A 96 -2.74 12.34 -6.87
N ASP A 97 -2.86 13.46 -6.16
CA ASP A 97 -2.86 14.80 -6.79
C ASP A 97 -1.54 15.08 -7.51
N ALA A 98 -0.41 14.78 -6.87
CA ALA A 98 0.91 14.95 -7.47
C ALA A 98 1.10 14.05 -8.71
N PHE A 99 0.64 12.80 -8.62
CA PHE A 99 0.68 11.84 -9.73
C PHE A 99 -0.14 12.33 -10.94
N LEU A 100 -1.37 12.80 -10.69
CA LEU A 100 -2.24 13.36 -11.74
C LEU A 100 -1.60 14.57 -12.44
N ALA A 101 -0.95 15.46 -11.67
CA ALA A 101 -0.26 16.62 -12.20
C ALA A 101 0.97 16.26 -13.03
N GLU A 102 1.75 15.25 -12.61
CA GLU A 102 2.96 14.79 -13.30
C GLU A 102 2.64 14.09 -14.62
N CYS A 103 1.63 13.21 -14.63
CA CYS A 103 1.29 12.39 -15.78
C CYS A 103 0.48 13.13 -16.87
N ARG A 104 0.06 14.38 -16.62
CA ARG A 104 -0.76 15.22 -17.54
C ARG A 104 -1.95 14.47 -18.14
N LEU A 105 -2.53 13.56 -17.37
CA LEU A 105 -3.65 12.74 -17.82
C LEU A 105 -4.88 13.65 -18.00
N GLN A 106 -5.64 13.47 -19.07
CA GLN A 106 -6.91 14.19 -19.28
C GLN A 106 -8.05 13.61 -18.44
N MET A 107 -7.74 13.04 -17.27
CA MET A 107 -8.71 12.45 -16.36
C MET A 107 -8.83 13.33 -15.12
N ASP A 108 -10.07 13.67 -14.77
CA ASP A 108 -10.36 14.39 -13.55
C ASP A 108 -10.04 13.53 -12.33
N ALA A 109 -9.55 14.14 -11.23
CA ALA A 109 -9.23 13.44 -9.99
C ALA A 109 -10.41 12.59 -9.45
N GLY A 110 -11.66 13.04 -9.67
CA GLY A 110 -12.87 12.31 -9.28
C GLY A 110 -13.10 11.00 -10.06
N GLN A 111 -12.39 10.78 -11.16
CA GLN A 111 -12.45 9.53 -11.93
C GLN A 111 -11.51 8.45 -11.38
N ILE A 112 -10.54 8.81 -10.55
CA ILE A 112 -9.62 7.86 -9.90
C ILE A 112 -10.05 7.70 -8.42
N LYS A 113 -10.47 6.49 -8.05
CA LYS A 113 -10.88 6.17 -6.69
C LYS A 113 -9.71 5.80 -5.78
N GLY A 114 -8.60 5.33 -6.34
CA GLY A 114 -7.42 4.99 -5.55
C GLY A 114 -6.31 4.33 -6.37
N LEU A 115 -5.09 4.45 -5.86
CA LEU A 115 -3.87 3.81 -6.37
C LEU A 115 -3.32 2.90 -5.27
N TYR A 116 -3.05 1.64 -5.60
CA TYR A 116 -2.80 0.59 -4.62
C TYR A 116 -1.46 -0.09 -4.84
N LEU A 117 -0.90 -0.55 -3.72
CA LEU A 117 0.21 -1.50 -3.64
C LEU A 117 -0.28 -2.73 -2.87
N ASN A 118 -0.33 -3.88 -3.53
CA ASN A 118 -0.63 -5.16 -2.92
C ASN A 118 0.68 -5.90 -2.71
N ILE A 119 1.13 -5.97 -1.46
CA ILE A 119 2.39 -6.59 -1.09
C ILE A 119 2.08 -8.00 -0.60
N ARG A 120 2.61 -9.01 -1.28
CA ARG A 120 2.36 -10.43 -0.97
C ARG A 120 3.67 -11.17 -0.77
N TYR A 121 3.81 -11.81 0.38
CA TYR A 121 4.85 -12.78 0.66
C TYR A 121 4.23 -14.16 0.83
N GLU A 122 4.67 -15.13 0.05
CA GLU A 122 4.23 -16.52 0.14
C GLU A 122 5.24 -17.43 -0.55
N ASN A 123 5.43 -18.66 -0.04
CA ASN A 123 6.33 -19.66 -0.64
C ASN A 123 7.76 -19.12 -0.87
N GLY A 124 8.27 -18.29 0.04
CA GLY A 124 9.60 -17.70 -0.07
C GLY A 124 9.75 -16.61 -1.13
N ARG A 125 8.65 -16.13 -1.73
CA ARG A 125 8.65 -15.07 -2.75
C ARG A 125 7.90 -13.86 -2.25
N LEU A 126 8.46 -12.68 -2.47
CA LEU A 126 7.83 -11.40 -2.18
C LEU A 126 7.51 -10.67 -3.48
N GLN A 127 6.27 -10.21 -3.61
CA GLN A 127 5.77 -9.46 -4.76
C GLN A 127 5.12 -8.17 -4.31
N CYS A 128 5.33 -7.10 -5.07
CA CYS A 128 4.63 -5.83 -4.94
C CYS A 128 3.80 -5.62 -6.21
N ILE A 129 2.48 -5.72 -6.11
CA ILE A 129 1.57 -5.67 -7.26
C ILE A 129 0.85 -4.33 -7.26
N THR A 130 0.95 -3.61 -8.36
CA THR A 130 0.24 -2.34 -8.54
C THR A 130 -1.24 -2.57 -8.83
N GLY A 131 -2.08 -1.70 -8.29
CA GLY A 131 -3.52 -1.69 -8.55
C GLY A 131 -4.04 -0.28 -8.74
N THR A 132 -5.10 -0.13 -9.52
CA THR A 132 -5.80 1.15 -9.71
C THR A 132 -7.30 0.91 -9.61
N SER A 133 -8.02 1.83 -8.98
CA SER A 133 -9.49 1.81 -8.95
C SER A 133 -10.00 3.07 -9.63
N LEU A 134 -10.90 2.90 -10.60
CA LEU A 134 -11.51 4.00 -11.35
C LEU A 134 -13.01 4.09 -11.02
N ALA A 135 -13.54 5.31 -10.97
CA ALA A 135 -14.96 5.58 -10.78
C ALA A 135 -15.76 5.39 -12.08
N VAL A 136 -15.08 5.35 -13.22
CA VAL A 136 -15.67 5.24 -14.56
C VAL A 136 -15.13 4.00 -15.26
N PHE A 137 -15.96 3.39 -16.08
CA PHE A 137 -15.48 2.38 -17.03
C PHE A 137 -14.76 3.09 -18.18
N THR A 138 -13.52 2.69 -18.45
CA THR A 138 -12.73 3.20 -19.56
C THR A 138 -11.85 2.09 -20.13
N LEU A 139 -11.60 2.14 -21.44
CA LEU A 139 -10.61 1.29 -22.11
C LEU A 139 -9.20 1.93 -22.07
N ASP A 140 -9.10 3.18 -21.64
CA ASP A 140 -7.84 3.89 -21.46
C ASP A 140 -7.08 3.29 -20.26
N LYS A 141 -5.87 2.79 -20.53
CA LYS A 141 -4.96 2.20 -19.54
C LYS A 141 -3.83 3.14 -19.14
N SER A 142 -3.92 4.43 -19.47
CA SER A 142 -2.85 5.39 -19.20
C SER A 142 -2.59 5.52 -17.70
N VAL A 143 -3.63 5.61 -16.86
CA VAL A 143 -3.49 5.63 -15.39
C VAL A 143 -2.76 4.38 -14.87
N GLU A 144 -3.13 3.20 -15.37
CA GLU A 144 -2.47 1.94 -14.98
C GLU A 144 -0.98 1.96 -15.33
N ARG A 145 -0.64 2.33 -16.58
CA ARG A 145 0.74 2.36 -17.06
C ARG A 145 1.60 3.35 -16.29
N GLU A 146 1.09 4.56 -16.10
CA GLU A 146 1.78 5.61 -15.36
C GLU A 146 2.01 5.20 -13.89
N TRP A 147 1.01 4.55 -13.26
CA TRP A 147 1.15 4.04 -11.91
C TRP A 147 2.17 2.91 -11.83
N ASP A 148 2.13 1.98 -12.79
CA ASP A 148 3.08 0.87 -12.92
C ASP A 148 4.53 1.42 -13.00
N GLU A 149 4.78 2.41 -13.87
CA GLU A 149 6.09 3.04 -13.99
C GLU A 149 6.51 3.83 -12.74
N TYR A 150 5.58 4.58 -12.14
CA TYR A 150 5.84 5.33 -10.92
C TYR A 150 6.31 4.42 -9.79
N VAL A 151 5.62 3.28 -9.59
CA VAL A 151 5.99 2.32 -8.54
C VAL A 151 7.36 1.70 -8.83
N GLY A 152 7.67 1.38 -10.09
CA GLY A 152 9.01 0.93 -10.48
C GLY A 152 10.10 1.95 -10.12
N ARG A 153 9.88 3.24 -10.41
CA ARG A 153 10.79 4.33 -10.02
C ARG A 153 10.88 4.47 -8.50
N MET A 154 9.76 4.39 -7.79
CA MET A 154 9.68 4.47 -6.33
C MET A 154 10.53 3.36 -5.68
N LEU A 155 10.36 2.10 -6.09
CA LEU A 155 11.14 0.98 -5.58
C LEU A 155 12.64 1.15 -5.85
N LYS A 156 13.00 1.58 -7.06
CA LYS A 156 14.39 1.86 -7.42
C LYS A 156 15.01 2.98 -6.56
N ASN A 157 14.27 4.06 -6.32
CA ASN A 157 14.72 5.19 -5.49
C ASN A 157 14.87 4.78 -4.01
N MET A 158 14.06 3.81 -3.57
CA MET A 158 14.22 3.15 -2.27
C MET A 158 15.40 2.16 -2.25
N GLY A 159 16.14 1.97 -3.34
CA GLY A 159 17.24 1.01 -3.40
C GLY A 159 16.78 -0.45 -3.37
N ILE A 160 15.53 -0.71 -3.74
CA ILE A 160 14.96 -2.06 -3.80
C ILE A 160 15.16 -2.61 -5.21
N ALA A 161 15.86 -3.74 -5.32
CA ALA A 161 15.98 -4.49 -6.56
C ALA A 161 14.69 -5.29 -6.81
N ALA A 162 14.08 -5.07 -7.98
CA ALA A 162 12.87 -5.76 -8.40
C ALA A 162 12.83 -5.96 -9.92
N SER A 163 12.30 -7.10 -10.36
CA SER A 163 12.05 -7.44 -11.75
C SER A 163 10.55 -7.47 -12.06
N HIS A 164 10.15 -7.13 -13.28
CA HIS A 164 8.76 -7.19 -13.76
C HIS A 164 8.66 -8.00 -15.05
#